data_AF-A0A2H5VM00-F1
#
_entry.id   AF-A0A2H5VM00-F1
#
_cell.length_a   1.000
_cell.length_b   1.000
_cell.length_c   1.000
_cell.angle_alpha   90.00
_cell.angle_beta   90.00
_cell.angle_gamma   90.00
#
_symmetry.space_group_name_H-M   'P 1'
#
loop_
_entity.id
_entity.type
_entity.pdbx_description
1 polymer ?
#
loop_
_entity_poly.entity_id
_entity_poly.type
_entity_poly.pdbx_seq_one_letter_code
_entity_poly.pdbx_strand_id
1 'polypeptide(L)'
;MGPPNRESRAVGNFQIFGRFFRNRLALQPVGGEAAYFGLSGKGNLFRPGVMTGSPVMLDLAGSSNGRKFFNEDLNNFAPSFGLAWSPQGRDWFTRIFFGGPGKGVIRGGYSIAYSLESVSVITNALGSNQGFTKTISLTTAAQGIQGGANFTSLRNGWPKPSVPTFQVPIPQLENFRTSRTSGIFGFAENLRTPYVQTWSLSYGRELTPNLAMEISYVGNRGVKLWRGIDLNETNIFENGFLQEFLNAQRNLAISRAQGRGARFDNQGLPGQVPFRDASSSMFHPAGSHRRLATSCFFDP
;
A
#
# COMPACT_ATOMS: atom_id res chain seq x y z
N MET A 1 21.25 56.65 -0.25
CA MET A 1 20.79 55.45 -0.98
C MET A 1 21.35 54.22 -0.28
N GLY A 2 20.58 53.59 0.61
CA GLY A 2 20.91 52.30 1.20
C GLY A 2 20.03 51.22 0.57
N PRO A 3 20.56 50.04 0.21
CA PRO A 3 19.79 49.05 -0.53
C PRO A 3 18.68 48.41 0.33
N PRO A 4 17.59 47.93 -0.29
CA PRO A 4 16.45 47.38 0.44
C PRO A 4 16.72 45.93 0.91
N ASN A 5 16.34 45.65 2.14
CA ASN A 5 16.30 44.29 2.70
C ASN A 5 15.31 43.42 1.90
N ARG A 6 15.82 42.43 1.17
CA ARG A 6 15.00 41.33 0.65
C ARG A 6 14.88 40.25 1.72
N GLU A 7 13.67 40.07 2.24
CA GLU A 7 13.28 38.91 3.03
C GLU A 7 13.44 37.63 2.18
N SER A 8 14.32 36.71 2.57
CA SER A 8 14.38 35.37 2.00
C SER A 8 13.45 34.45 2.78
N ARG A 9 12.19 34.35 2.35
CA ARG A 9 11.35 33.21 2.70
C ARG A 9 11.76 32.03 1.83
N ALA A 10 12.70 31.24 2.32
CA ALA A 10 13.02 29.93 1.73
C ALA A 10 12.57 28.83 2.69
N VAL A 11 11.31 28.40 2.57
CA VAL A 11 10.91 27.07 3.03
C VAL A 11 11.18 26.12 1.89
N GLY A 12 12.44 25.71 1.76
CA GLY A 12 12.86 24.67 0.83
C GLY A 12 12.82 23.32 1.52
N ASN A 13 11.74 22.55 1.33
CA ASN A 13 11.78 21.11 1.58
C ASN A 13 12.54 20.46 0.43
N PHE A 14 13.88 20.47 0.50
CA PHE A 14 14.72 19.73 -0.42
C PHE A 14 14.92 18.31 0.13
N GLN A 15 13.97 17.41 -0.16
CA GLN A 15 14.22 15.99 0.06
C GLN A 15 15.26 15.54 -0.97
N ILE A 16 16.47 15.22 -0.51
CA ILE A 16 17.53 14.68 -1.37
C ILE A 16 17.18 13.23 -1.69
N PHE A 17 16.42 13.03 -2.77
CA PHE A 17 15.97 11.74 -3.30
C PHE A 17 17.12 10.76 -3.64
N GLY A 18 18.37 11.24 -3.71
CA GLY A 18 19.55 10.43 -4.06
C GLY A 18 20.12 9.53 -2.94
N ARG A 19 19.68 9.67 -1.69
CA ARG A 19 20.30 8.95 -0.55
C ARG A 19 19.94 7.46 -0.49
N PHE A 20 18.76 7.09 -0.98
CA PHE A 20 18.29 5.70 -0.99
C PHE A 20 19.02 4.82 -2.01
N PHE A 21 19.28 5.36 -3.21
CA PHE A 21 19.90 4.60 -4.30
C PHE A 21 21.39 4.33 -4.08
N ARG A 22 22.12 5.24 -3.41
CA ARG A 22 23.58 5.13 -3.29
C ARG A 22 24.02 4.13 -2.22
N ASN A 23 23.30 4.03 -1.10
CA ASN A 23 23.75 3.23 0.05
C ASN A 23 22.80 2.08 0.41
N ARG A 24 21.66 1.91 -0.29
CA ARG A 24 20.63 0.93 0.06
C ARG A 24 20.27 1.02 1.54
N LEU A 25 20.00 2.22 2.04
CA LEU A 25 19.69 2.46 3.46
C LEU A 25 18.23 2.88 3.61
N ALA A 26 17.43 2.02 4.23
CA ALA A 26 16.08 2.35 4.65
C ALA A 26 15.75 1.59 5.94
N LEU A 27 14.89 2.17 6.77
CA LEU A 27 14.33 1.45 7.91
C LEU A 27 13.23 0.53 7.41
N GLN A 28 13.32 -0.75 7.76
CA GLN A 28 12.27 -1.73 7.48
C GLN A 28 12.02 -2.59 8.72
N PRO A 29 10.79 -3.11 8.88
CA PRO A 29 10.46 -4.03 9.95
C PRO A 29 11.41 -5.22 10.04
N VAL A 30 11.84 -5.55 11.25
CA VAL A 30 12.57 -6.78 11.56
C VAL A 30 11.59 -7.93 11.62
N GLY A 31 11.91 -9.05 10.96
CA GLY A 31 11.01 -10.21 10.86
C GLY A 31 10.24 -10.30 9.53
N GLY A 32 10.60 -9.48 8.54
CA GLY A 32 10.09 -9.59 7.17
C GLY A 32 8.60 -9.26 7.07
N GLU A 33 7.88 -9.97 6.21
CA GLU A 33 6.47 -9.69 5.91
C GLU A 33 5.57 -9.89 7.14
N ALA A 34 5.90 -10.86 8.00
CA ALA A 34 5.14 -11.11 9.23
C ALA A 34 5.12 -9.91 10.18
N ALA A 35 6.16 -9.07 10.13
CA ALA A 35 6.27 -7.89 10.98
C ALA A 35 5.28 -6.78 10.60
N TYR A 36 4.73 -6.76 9.38
CA TYR A 36 3.69 -5.81 9.00
C TYR A 36 2.36 -6.03 9.75
N PHE A 37 2.15 -7.23 10.29
CA PHE A 37 0.95 -7.61 11.05
C PHE A 37 1.08 -7.34 12.56
N GLY A 38 2.26 -6.93 13.03
CA GLY A 38 2.52 -6.61 14.43
C GLY A 38 2.06 -7.69 15.41
N LEU A 39 1.40 -7.26 16.48
CA LEU A 39 0.93 -8.15 17.55
C LEU A 39 -0.13 -9.14 17.09
N SER A 40 -0.96 -8.80 16.12
CA SER A 40 -2.00 -9.69 15.60
C SER A 40 -1.38 -10.94 14.96
N GLY A 41 -0.23 -10.79 14.30
CA GLY A 41 0.42 -11.85 13.55
C GLY A 41 -0.24 -12.10 12.19
N LYS A 42 0.54 -12.69 11.26
CA LYS A 42 0.11 -12.96 9.89
C LYS A 42 -1.12 -13.87 9.86
N GLY A 43 -2.14 -13.51 9.07
CA GLY A 43 -3.37 -14.30 8.91
C GLY A 43 -4.43 -14.09 9.99
N ASN A 44 -4.18 -13.25 10.99
CA ASN A 44 -5.14 -12.93 12.06
C ASN A 44 -5.69 -11.50 11.97
N LEU A 45 -5.68 -10.92 10.76
CA LEU A 45 -6.29 -9.62 10.53
C LEU A 45 -7.78 -9.67 10.89
N PHE A 46 -8.28 -8.64 11.57
CA PHE A 46 -9.68 -8.52 12.01
C PHE A 46 -10.17 -9.62 12.98
N ARG A 47 -9.25 -10.34 13.63
CA ARG A 47 -9.58 -11.34 14.67
C ARG A 47 -9.26 -10.77 16.06
N PRO A 48 -10.21 -10.05 16.70
CA PRO A 48 -9.95 -9.43 18.01
C PRO A 48 -9.57 -10.48 19.06
N GLY A 49 -8.62 -10.12 19.93
CA GLY A 49 -8.12 -10.98 21.01
C GLY A 49 -7.03 -11.99 20.59
N VAL A 50 -6.74 -12.13 19.30
CA VAL A 50 -5.65 -12.98 18.82
C VAL A 50 -4.36 -12.16 18.73
N MET A 51 -3.38 -12.51 19.57
CA MET A 51 -2.07 -11.85 19.62
C MET A 51 -0.93 -12.87 19.46
N THR A 52 -0.80 -13.44 18.26
CA THR A 52 0.24 -14.45 17.98
C THR A 52 1.52 -13.86 17.39
N GLY A 53 1.55 -12.56 17.13
CA GLY A 53 2.70 -11.85 16.58
C GLY A 53 3.55 -11.16 17.64
N SER A 54 4.43 -10.27 17.18
CA SER A 54 5.42 -9.59 18.02
C SER A 54 5.38 -8.08 17.83
N PRO A 55 5.81 -7.29 18.84
CA PRO A 55 5.99 -5.85 18.67
C PRO A 55 6.91 -5.54 17.48
N VAL A 56 6.50 -4.57 16.65
CA VAL A 56 7.26 -4.22 15.44
C VAL A 56 8.47 -3.37 15.81
N MET A 57 9.64 -3.81 15.36
CA MET A 57 10.90 -3.08 15.44
C MET A 57 11.33 -2.68 14.03
N LEU A 58 11.69 -1.42 13.83
CA LEU A 58 12.29 -0.94 12.60
C LEU A 58 13.80 -0.86 12.76
N ASP A 59 14.52 -1.40 11.79
CA ASP A 59 15.98 -1.39 11.79
C ASP A 59 16.51 -1.28 10.35
N LEU A 60 17.81 -1.03 10.20
CA LEU A 60 18.48 -0.85 8.92
C LEU A 60 18.30 -2.08 8.04
N ALA A 61 17.78 -1.84 6.84
CA ALA A 61 17.68 -2.81 5.77
C ALA A 61 18.35 -2.27 4.50
N GLY A 62 18.48 -3.17 3.53
CA GLY A 62 19.26 -3.09 2.32
C GLY A 62 20.48 -4.00 2.38
N SER A 63 20.94 -4.47 1.22
CA SER A 63 21.97 -5.51 1.13
C SER A 63 23.30 -5.12 1.78
N SER A 64 23.62 -3.82 1.88
CA SER A 64 24.80 -3.30 2.58
C SER A 64 24.74 -3.54 4.09
N ASN A 65 23.55 -3.74 4.65
CA ASN A 65 23.28 -4.03 6.06
C ASN A 65 22.95 -5.51 6.31
N GLY A 66 23.20 -6.39 5.32
CA GLY A 66 22.93 -7.84 5.45
C GLY A 66 21.46 -8.24 5.40
N ARG A 67 20.53 -7.30 5.16
CA ARG A 67 19.08 -7.55 5.12
C ARG A 67 18.49 -7.05 3.80
N LYS A 68 18.11 -7.94 2.88
CA LYS A 68 17.48 -7.52 1.61
C LYS A 68 16.09 -6.92 1.88
N PHE A 69 15.64 -6.00 1.01
CA PHE A 69 14.29 -5.44 1.12
C PHE A 69 13.19 -6.42 0.68
N PHE A 70 13.52 -7.24 -0.32
CA PHE A 70 12.72 -8.34 -0.85
C PHE A 70 13.68 -9.32 -1.54
N ASN A 71 13.22 -10.53 -1.82
CA ASN A 71 13.98 -11.56 -2.51
C ASN A 71 14.17 -11.20 -3.99
N GLU A 72 15.35 -11.50 -4.53
CA GLU A 72 15.66 -11.22 -5.93
C GLU A 72 14.88 -12.16 -6.86
N ASP A 73 14.24 -11.58 -7.88
CA ASP A 73 13.50 -12.31 -8.90
C ASP A 73 14.41 -12.59 -10.11
N LEU A 74 15.19 -13.66 -10.03
CA LEU A 74 16.25 -13.97 -11.01
C LEU A 74 15.78 -14.83 -12.20
N ASN A 75 14.50 -15.18 -12.29
CA ASN A 75 13.97 -16.12 -13.29
C ASN A 75 13.10 -15.44 -14.38
N ASN A 76 13.47 -14.22 -14.78
CA ASN A 76 12.72 -13.39 -15.73
C ASN A 76 12.99 -13.75 -17.21
N PHE A 77 12.54 -14.91 -17.66
CA PHE A 77 12.62 -15.31 -19.07
C PHE A 77 11.50 -14.66 -19.91
N ALA A 78 11.85 -14.05 -21.05
CA ALA A 78 10.96 -13.29 -21.92
C ALA A 78 10.97 -13.84 -23.37
N PRO A 79 10.27 -14.96 -23.65
CA PRO A 79 10.21 -15.49 -25.00
C PRO A 79 9.37 -14.59 -25.91
N SER A 80 9.76 -14.55 -27.18
CA SER A 80 8.96 -14.01 -28.27
C SER A 80 9.05 -14.95 -29.46
N PHE A 81 7.90 -15.28 -30.03
CA PHE A 81 7.82 -16.09 -31.24
C PHE A 81 6.65 -15.63 -32.10
N GLY A 82 6.83 -15.79 -33.41
CA GLY A 82 5.82 -15.47 -34.39
C GLY A 82 5.86 -16.50 -35.52
N LEU A 83 4.68 -16.79 -36.06
CA LEU A 83 4.51 -17.69 -37.20
C LEU A 83 3.64 -16.99 -38.23
N ALA A 84 4.02 -17.12 -39.49
CA ALA A 84 3.18 -16.79 -40.62
C ALA A 84 3.06 -18.01 -41.52
N TRP A 85 1.82 -18.37 -41.86
CA TRP A 85 1.51 -19.51 -42.70
C TRP A 85 0.55 -19.10 -43.80
N SER A 86 0.86 -19.47 -45.05
CA SER A 86 -0.02 -19.24 -46.19
C SER A 86 -0.60 -20.59 -46.66
N PRO A 87 -1.76 -21.00 -46.12
CA PRO A 87 -2.43 -22.21 -46.59
C PRO A 87 -2.93 -22.05 -48.03
N GLN A 88 -2.87 -23.14 -48.80
CA GLN A 88 -3.53 -23.23 -50.11
C GLN A 88 -4.75 -24.14 -50.01
N GLY A 89 -5.90 -23.68 -50.54
CA GLY A 89 -7.09 -24.50 -50.70
C GLY A 89 -6.89 -25.53 -51.82
N ARG A 90 -7.10 -26.81 -51.51
CA ARG A 90 -6.91 -27.93 -52.44
C ARG A 90 -8.22 -28.39 -53.07
N ASP A 91 -9.31 -28.30 -52.31
CA ASP A 91 -10.67 -28.63 -52.71
C ASP A 91 -11.55 -27.37 -52.71
N TRP A 92 -12.79 -27.51 -53.19
CA TRP A 92 -13.71 -26.37 -53.33
C TRP A 92 -14.06 -25.73 -51.98
N PHE A 93 -14.18 -26.51 -50.90
CA PHE A 93 -14.54 -26.03 -49.57
C PHE A 93 -13.37 -25.28 -48.92
N THR A 94 -12.16 -25.84 -48.96
CA THR A 94 -10.96 -25.20 -48.40
C THR A 94 -10.53 -23.96 -49.19
N ARG A 95 -10.86 -23.87 -50.48
CA ARG A 95 -10.65 -22.65 -51.29
C ARG A 95 -11.52 -21.47 -50.88
N ILE A 96 -12.69 -21.72 -50.27
CA ILE A 96 -13.52 -20.64 -49.72
C ILE A 96 -12.72 -19.92 -48.61
N PHE A 97 -12.12 -20.67 -47.70
CA PHE A 97 -11.41 -20.12 -46.54
C PHE A 97 -9.95 -19.75 -46.81
N PHE A 98 -9.24 -20.39 -47.74
CA PHE A 98 -7.80 -20.15 -47.92
C PHE A 98 -7.43 -19.63 -49.30
N GLY A 99 -8.32 -19.79 -50.28
CA GLY A 99 -8.06 -19.39 -51.66
C GLY A 99 -7.05 -20.27 -52.38
N GLY A 100 -6.55 -19.76 -53.51
CA GLY A 100 -5.44 -20.36 -54.24
C GLY A 100 -4.08 -20.09 -53.60
N PRO A 101 -2.99 -20.54 -54.24
CA PRO A 101 -1.62 -20.29 -53.76
C PRO A 101 -1.37 -18.80 -53.50
N GLY A 102 -0.95 -18.46 -52.28
CA GLY A 102 -0.65 -17.09 -51.85
C GLY A 102 -1.85 -16.18 -51.61
N LYS A 103 -3.09 -16.70 -51.69
CA LYS A 103 -4.33 -15.90 -51.58
C LYS A 103 -4.89 -15.81 -50.16
N GLY A 104 -4.27 -16.51 -49.21
CA GLY A 104 -4.63 -16.51 -47.80
C GLY A 104 -3.39 -16.54 -46.92
N VAL A 105 -3.46 -15.90 -45.76
CA VAL A 105 -2.37 -15.86 -44.78
C VAL A 105 -2.92 -15.84 -43.37
N ILE A 106 -2.34 -16.66 -42.51
CA ILE A 106 -2.59 -16.65 -41.08
C ILE A 106 -1.28 -16.23 -40.41
N ARG A 107 -1.36 -15.24 -39.52
CA ARG A 107 -0.21 -14.78 -38.71
C ARG A 107 -0.58 -14.93 -37.25
N GLY A 108 0.32 -15.49 -36.47
CA GLY A 108 0.19 -15.61 -35.03
C GLY A 108 1.47 -15.13 -34.35
N GLY A 109 1.33 -14.47 -33.20
CA GLY A 109 2.47 -14.02 -32.40
C GLY A 109 2.18 -14.16 -30.92
N TYR A 110 3.23 -14.43 -30.15
CA TYR A 110 3.21 -14.39 -28.70
C TYR A 110 4.52 -13.80 -28.17
N SER A 111 4.42 -12.93 -27.17
CA SER A 111 5.58 -12.37 -26.49
C SER A 111 5.31 -12.10 -25.01
N ILE A 112 6.38 -12.10 -24.22
CA ILE A 112 6.37 -11.64 -22.84
C ILE A 112 7.28 -10.41 -22.73
N ALA A 113 6.79 -9.34 -22.12
CA ALA A 113 7.56 -8.15 -21.82
C ALA A 113 7.48 -7.83 -20.32
N TYR A 114 8.63 -7.72 -19.64
CA TYR A 114 8.69 -7.30 -18.25
C TYR A 114 8.55 -5.79 -18.13
N SER A 115 7.78 -5.35 -17.14
CA SER A 115 7.58 -3.94 -16.81
C SER A 115 8.56 -3.51 -15.72
N LEU A 116 9.17 -2.35 -15.91
CA LEU A 116 9.90 -1.66 -14.86
C LEU A 116 8.94 -0.69 -14.19
N GLU A 117 8.59 -1.00 -12.95
CA GLU A 117 7.71 -0.16 -12.15
C GLU A 117 8.39 1.17 -11.77
N SER A 118 7.55 2.17 -11.51
CA SER A 118 8.05 3.51 -11.20
C SER A 118 8.94 3.48 -9.96
N VAL A 119 10.10 4.12 -10.08
CA VAL A 119 11.02 4.37 -8.97
C VAL A 119 10.31 5.05 -7.79
N SER A 120 9.26 5.81 -8.06
CA SER A 120 8.42 6.46 -7.05
C SER A 120 7.81 5.49 -6.04
N VAL A 121 7.36 4.32 -6.50
CA VAL A 121 6.77 3.27 -5.65
C VAL A 121 7.82 2.78 -4.66
N ILE A 122 9.03 2.54 -5.15
CA ILE A 122 10.14 2.07 -4.32
C ILE A 122 10.56 3.14 -3.31
N THR A 123 10.69 4.40 -3.76
CA THR A 123 11.06 5.50 -2.87
C THR A 123 10.01 5.79 -1.81
N ASN A 124 8.73 5.64 -2.12
CA ASN A 124 7.64 5.81 -1.15
C ASN A 124 7.71 4.74 -0.06
N ALA A 125 7.87 3.47 -0.44
CA ALA A 125 7.95 2.37 0.53
C ALA A 125 9.20 2.46 1.43
N LEU A 126 10.35 2.84 0.86
CA LEU A 126 11.61 2.93 1.60
C LEU A 126 11.78 4.24 2.39
N GLY A 127 11.17 5.34 1.93
CA GLY A 127 11.33 6.67 2.51
C GLY A 127 10.29 7.07 3.55
N SER A 128 9.15 6.38 3.60
CA SER A 128 8.02 6.77 4.47
C SER A 128 8.13 6.25 5.90
N ASN A 129 9.03 5.30 6.18
CA ASN A 129 9.24 4.77 7.53
C ASN A 129 9.96 5.80 8.41
N GLN A 130 9.36 6.12 9.55
CA GLN A 130 9.93 7.09 10.49
C GLN A 130 11.14 6.51 11.24
N GLY A 131 12.11 7.40 11.51
CA GLY A 131 13.33 7.09 12.28
C GLY A 131 14.60 7.69 11.65
N PHE A 132 14.68 7.72 10.32
CA PHE A 132 15.76 8.42 9.61
C PHE A 132 15.52 9.92 9.43
N THR A 133 14.27 10.29 9.17
CA THR A 133 13.84 11.68 9.04
C THR A 133 12.73 11.91 10.04
N LYS A 134 12.80 13.05 10.75
CA LYS A 134 11.76 13.49 11.67
C LYS A 134 11.38 14.92 11.31
N THR A 135 10.13 15.11 10.89
CA THR A 135 9.57 16.44 10.66
C THR A 135 8.99 16.97 11.96
N ILE A 136 9.47 18.14 12.39
CA ILE A 136 8.96 18.83 13.58
C ILE A 136 8.24 20.09 13.10
N SER A 137 6.92 20.11 13.28
CA SER A 137 6.10 21.29 12.99
C SER A 137 6.00 22.14 14.25
N LEU A 138 6.62 23.31 14.24
CA LEU A 138 6.52 24.28 15.33
C LEU A 138 5.22 25.08 15.15
N THR A 139 4.19 24.75 15.92
CA THR A 139 2.98 25.57 16.04
C THR A 139 3.05 26.42 17.31
N THR A 140 2.35 27.56 17.34
CA THR A 140 2.25 28.42 18.53
C THR A 140 1.80 27.65 19.78
N ALA A 141 0.87 26.70 19.62
CA ALA A 141 0.42 25.82 20.70
C ALA A 141 1.47 24.79 21.15
N ALA A 142 2.27 24.23 20.24
CA ALA A 142 3.34 23.28 20.56
C ALA A 142 4.51 23.91 21.35
N GLN A 143 4.56 25.25 21.41
CA GLN A 143 5.53 26.02 22.17
C GLN A 143 5.02 26.45 23.55
N GLY A 144 3.86 25.93 24.00
CA GLY A 144 3.28 26.30 25.30
C GLY A 144 2.64 27.70 25.32
N ILE A 145 2.38 28.31 24.17
CA ILE A 145 1.71 29.62 24.08
C ILE A 145 0.19 29.39 24.16
N GLN A 146 -0.31 29.26 25.39
CA GLN A 146 -1.72 29.40 25.73
C GLN A 146 -1.99 30.90 25.93
N GLY A 147 -2.86 31.48 25.11
CA GLY A 147 -3.28 32.88 25.25
C GLY A 147 -2.49 33.86 24.37
N GLY A 148 -3.21 34.77 23.73
CA GLY A 148 -2.67 35.75 22.81
C GLY A 148 -1.57 36.65 23.41
N ALA A 149 -0.84 37.30 22.50
CA ALA A 149 0.10 38.40 22.75
C ALA A 149 1.57 38.08 23.08
N ASN A 150 2.14 37.00 22.57
CA ASN A 150 3.60 36.93 22.38
C ASN A 150 3.94 36.46 20.96
N PHE A 151 4.06 37.43 20.06
CA PHE A 151 4.72 37.24 18.78
C PHE A 151 6.15 36.76 19.07
N THR A 152 6.52 35.56 18.61
CA THR A 152 7.94 35.18 18.49
C THR A 152 8.58 36.11 17.46
N SER A 153 8.99 37.30 17.89
CA SER A 153 9.83 38.16 17.06
C SER A 153 11.16 37.44 16.84
N LEU A 154 11.79 37.58 15.67
CA LEU A 154 13.14 37.05 15.42
C LEU A 154 14.17 37.47 16.47
N ARG A 155 13.88 38.49 17.31
CA ARG A 155 14.74 38.96 18.39
C ARG A 155 14.80 38.02 19.60
N ASN A 156 13.80 37.17 19.83
CA ASN A 156 13.77 36.26 20.99
C ASN A 156 14.45 34.90 20.71
N GLY A 157 15.10 34.77 19.56
CA GLY A 157 15.69 33.52 19.09
C GLY A 157 14.63 32.59 18.49
N TRP A 158 15.03 31.85 17.45
CA TRP A 158 14.20 30.79 16.90
C TRP A 158 14.14 29.64 17.92
N PRO A 159 12.94 29.10 18.24
CA PRO A 159 12.85 27.89 19.04
C PRO A 159 13.67 26.80 18.36
N LYS A 160 14.76 26.38 19.00
CA LYS A 160 15.59 25.29 18.49
C LYS A 160 14.91 24.00 18.91
N PRO A 161 14.32 23.22 17.98
CA PRO A 161 13.82 21.91 18.34
C PRO A 161 15.00 21.08 18.88
N SER A 162 14.74 20.29 19.92
CA SER A 162 15.73 19.32 20.41
C SER A 162 16.13 18.40 19.26
N VAL A 163 17.44 18.26 19.01
CA VAL A 163 17.94 17.33 18.00
C VAL A 163 17.50 15.92 18.41
N PRO A 164 16.68 15.23 17.59
CA PRO A 164 16.27 13.88 17.92
C PRO A 164 17.49 12.96 17.94
N THR A 165 17.63 12.16 18.99
CA THR A 165 18.66 11.11 19.06
C THR A 165 18.33 10.05 18.02
N PHE A 166 19.27 9.79 17.11
CA PHE A 166 19.15 8.67 16.19
C PHE A 166 19.30 7.36 16.98
N GLN A 167 18.31 6.48 16.86
CA GLN A 167 18.30 5.18 17.52
C GLN A 167 17.77 4.14 16.53
N VAL A 168 18.53 3.07 16.35
CA VAL A 168 18.17 1.87 15.59
C VAL A 168 18.70 0.65 16.34
N PRO A 169 17.93 -0.43 16.51
CA PRO A 169 16.52 -0.58 16.15
C PRO A 169 15.59 0.38 16.93
N ILE A 170 14.51 0.84 16.29
CA ILE A 170 13.47 1.68 16.93
C ILE A 170 12.15 0.91 17.02
N PRO A 171 11.53 0.79 18.20
CA PRO A 171 10.18 0.24 18.32
C PRO A 171 9.18 1.14 17.60
N GLN A 172 8.25 0.55 16.83
CA GLN A 172 7.18 1.32 16.19
C GLN A 172 6.32 2.07 17.22
N LEU A 173 6.23 1.56 18.46
CA LEU A 173 5.56 2.25 19.56
C LEU A 173 6.12 3.67 19.81
N GLU A 174 7.43 3.89 19.68
CA GLU A 174 8.02 5.22 19.83
C GLU A 174 7.63 6.17 18.69
N ASN A 175 7.55 5.64 17.46
CA ASN A 175 7.03 6.38 16.32
C ASN A 175 5.56 6.78 16.53
N PHE A 176 4.73 5.93 17.15
CA PHE A 176 3.34 6.27 17.49
C PHE A 176 3.19 7.29 18.60
N ARG A 177 4.10 7.29 19.59
CA ARG A 177 4.11 8.31 20.64
C ARG A 177 4.37 9.69 20.06
N THR A 178 5.19 9.76 19.01
CA THR A 178 5.47 11.00 18.29
C THR A 178 4.34 11.39 17.33
N SER A 179 3.85 10.46 16.51
CA SER A 179 2.75 10.70 15.60
C SER A 179 1.84 9.48 15.47
N ARG A 180 0.53 9.67 15.71
CA ARG A 180 -0.48 8.61 15.60
C ARG A 180 -0.79 8.20 14.16
N THR A 181 -0.23 8.90 13.17
CA THR A 181 -0.36 8.59 11.74
C THR A 181 0.88 7.90 11.18
N SER A 182 1.84 7.53 12.03
CA SER A 182 3.06 6.84 11.61
C SER A 182 2.76 5.43 11.09
N GLY A 183 2.65 5.28 9.78
CA GLY A 183 2.52 3.98 9.12
C GLY A 183 3.85 3.22 9.05
N ILE A 184 3.76 1.99 8.55
CA ILE A 184 4.89 1.17 8.14
C ILE A 184 4.71 0.83 6.67
N PHE A 185 5.74 1.04 5.87
CA PHE A 185 5.69 0.78 4.44
C PHE A 185 6.80 -0.18 4.06
N GLY A 186 6.51 -1.06 3.10
CA GLY A 186 7.52 -1.95 2.56
C GLY A 186 6.97 -2.85 1.47
N PHE A 187 7.58 -4.02 1.31
CA PHE A 187 7.31 -4.92 0.20
C PHE A 187 7.01 -6.31 0.73
N ALA A 188 6.22 -7.09 -0.02
CA ALA A 188 6.19 -8.52 0.20
C ALA A 188 7.61 -9.10 0.04
N GLU A 189 7.93 -10.11 0.85
CA GLU A 189 9.25 -10.78 0.77
C GLU A 189 9.50 -11.36 -0.61
N ASN A 190 8.46 -11.88 -1.26
CA ASN A 190 8.52 -12.51 -2.57
C ASN A 190 7.96 -11.63 -3.68
N LEU A 191 8.30 -10.34 -3.66
CA LEU A 191 7.93 -9.40 -4.71
C LEU A 191 8.46 -9.89 -6.06
N ARG A 192 7.59 -9.91 -7.06
CA ARG A 192 7.92 -10.39 -8.42
C ARG A 192 7.91 -9.25 -9.42
N THR A 193 8.65 -9.43 -10.50
CA THR A 193 8.70 -8.47 -11.61
C THR A 193 7.40 -8.57 -12.41
N PRO A 194 6.62 -7.49 -12.53
CA PRO A 194 5.41 -7.50 -13.33
C PRO A 194 5.74 -7.72 -14.80
N TYR A 195 4.84 -8.40 -15.53
CA TYR A 195 5.01 -8.58 -16.97
C TYR A 195 3.68 -8.61 -17.70
N VAL A 196 3.74 -8.31 -18.99
CA VAL A 196 2.62 -8.37 -19.92
C VAL A 196 2.87 -9.50 -20.91
N GLN A 197 1.90 -10.40 -21.04
CA GLN A 197 1.83 -11.35 -22.14
C GLN A 197 0.99 -10.74 -23.26
N THR A 198 1.53 -10.72 -24.46
CA THR A 198 0.82 -10.25 -25.65
C THR A 198 0.66 -11.40 -26.63
N TRP A 199 -0.53 -11.56 -27.18
CA TRP A 199 -0.78 -12.50 -28.27
C TRP A 199 -1.54 -11.80 -29.40
N SER A 200 -1.23 -12.20 -30.62
CA SER A 200 -1.93 -11.73 -31.81
C SER A 200 -2.28 -12.89 -32.72
N LEU A 201 -3.43 -12.78 -33.38
CA LEU A 201 -3.89 -13.67 -34.43
C LEU A 201 -4.52 -12.84 -35.54
N SER A 202 -3.97 -12.96 -36.73
CA SER A 202 -4.44 -12.26 -37.93
C SER A 202 -4.73 -13.26 -39.03
N TYR A 203 -5.83 -13.05 -39.73
CA TYR A 203 -6.22 -13.81 -40.91
C TYR A 203 -6.50 -12.84 -42.05
N GLY A 204 -5.74 -13.00 -43.13
CA GLY A 204 -5.88 -12.21 -44.36
C GLY A 204 -6.30 -13.11 -45.52
N ARG A 205 -7.20 -12.60 -46.37
CA ARG A 205 -7.75 -13.31 -47.53
C ARG A 205 -8.01 -12.36 -48.69
N GLU A 206 -7.54 -12.71 -49.87
CA GLU A 206 -7.93 -12.04 -51.13
C GLU A 206 -9.31 -12.56 -51.59
N LEU A 207 -10.34 -11.72 -51.56
CA LEU A 207 -11.70 -12.11 -51.95
C LEU A 207 -11.89 -12.04 -53.48
N THR A 208 -11.33 -11.00 -54.11
CA THR A 208 -11.28 -10.81 -55.57
C THR A 208 -9.91 -10.22 -55.95
N PRO A 209 -9.51 -10.20 -57.24
CA PRO A 209 -8.21 -9.62 -57.65
C PRO A 209 -7.98 -8.17 -57.19
N ASN A 210 -9.06 -7.45 -56.85
CA ASN A 210 -9.02 -6.04 -56.45
C ASN A 210 -9.56 -5.83 -55.01
N LEU A 211 -9.81 -6.89 -54.24
CA LEU A 211 -10.36 -6.80 -52.88
C LEU A 211 -9.74 -7.85 -51.95
N ALA A 212 -9.18 -7.39 -50.85
CA ALA A 212 -8.71 -8.22 -49.76
C ALA A 212 -9.38 -7.84 -48.43
N MET A 213 -9.52 -8.82 -47.55
CA MET A 213 -10.02 -8.66 -46.19
C MET A 213 -8.96 -9.14 -45.21
N GLU A 214 -8.82 -8.42 -44.11
CA GLU A 214 -8.02 -8.84 -42.97
C GLU A 214 -8.83 -8.71 -41.68
N ILE A 215 -8.76 -9.73 -40.84
CA ILE A 215 -9.31 -9.73 -39.50
C ILE A 215 -8.16 -10.01 -38.54
N SER A 216 -7.99 -9.13 -37.56
CA SER A 216 -6.89 -9.19 -36.60
C SER A 216 -7.42 -9.07 -35.17
N TYR A 217 -6.92 -9.93 -34.29
CA TYR A 217 -7.19 -9.92 -32.86
C TYR A 217 -5.86 -9.78 -32.11
N VAL A 218 -5.84 -8.90 -31.12
CA VAL A 218 -4.70 -8.67 -30.23
C VAL A 218 -5.20 -8.69 -28.79
N GLY A 219 -4.55 -9.48 -27.96
CA GLY A 219 -4.83 -9.57 -26.52
C GLY A 219 -3.58 -9.29 -25.70
N ASN A 220 -3.79 -8.64 -24.55
CA ASN A 220 -2.77 -8.36 -23.56
C ASN A 220 -3.24 -8.83 -22.18
N ARG A 221 -2.34 -9.43 -21.40
CA ARG A 221 -2.60 -9.81 -20.00
C ARG A 221 -1.44 -9.39 -19.11
N GLY A 222 -1.72 -8.49 -18.16
CA GLY A 222 -0.82 -8.17 -17.06
C GLY A 222 -0.83 -9.28 -16.01
N VAL A 223 0.35 -9.70 -15.56
CA VAL A 223 0.54 -10.78 -14.58
C VAL A 223 1.57 -10.34 -13.54
N LYS A 224 1.33 -10.69 -12.27
CA LYS A 224 2.16 -10.29 -11.12
C LYS A 224 2.28 -8.77 -10.96
N LEU A 225 1.17 -8.05 -11.18
CA LEU A 225 1.15 -6.59 -11.09
C LEU A 225 1.27 -6.17 -9.63
N TRP A 226 2.09 -5.16 -9.34
CA TRP A 226 2.19 -4.68 -7.97
C TRP A 226 0.90 -4.00 -7.53
N ARG A 227 0.40 -4.39 -6.36
CA ARG A 227 -0.72 -3.72 -5.71
C ARG A 227 -0.39 -3.39 -4.26
N GLY A 228 -0.58 -2.13 -3.87
CA GLY A 228 -0.49 -1.74 -2.47
C GLY A 228 -1.71 -2.23 -1.68
N ILE A 229 -1.48 -2.93 -0.57
CA ILE A 229 -2.52 -3.43 0.33
C ILE A 229 -2.38 -2.71 1.66
N ASP A 230 -3.41 -1.98 2.10
CA ASP A 230 -3.47 -1.41 3.45
C ASP A 230 -4.04 -2.45 4.43
N LEU A 231 -3.20 -2.93 5.33
CA LEU A 231 -3.59 -3.91 6.35
C LEU A 231 -4.50 -3.33 7.45
N ASN A 232 -4.77 -2.02 7.44
CA ASN A 232 -5.50 -1.31 8.50
C ASN A 232 -6.79 -0.72 7.98
N GLU A 233 -7.29 -1.34 6.93
CA GLU A 233 -8.61 -1.09 6.42
C GLU A 233 -9.64 -1.24 7.55
N THR A 234 -10.66 -0.39 7.51
CA THR A 234 -11.74 -0.46 8.49
C THR A 234 -12.66 -1.62 8.14
N ASN A 235 -12.65 -2.66 8.98
CA ASN A 235 -13.59 -3.77 8.86
C ASN A 235 -14.60 -3.70 10.01
N ILE A 236 -15.88 -3.54 9.68
CA ILE A 236 -16.98 -3.49 10.67
C ILE A 236 -17.81 -4.77 10.69
N PHE A 237 -17.61 -5.66 9.72
CA PHE A 237 -18.46 -6.83 9.50
C PHE A 237 -17.85 -8.06 10.18
N GLU A 238 -16.59 -8.36 9.88
CA GLU A 238 -15.94 -9.62 10.29
C GLU A 238 -15.40 -9.57 11.72
N ASN A 239 -15.19 -8.37 12.27
CA ASN A 239 -14.72 -8.18 13.64
C ASN A 239 -15.86 -8.17 14.69
N GLY A 240 -17.12 -8.32 14.27
CA GLY A 240 -18.29 -8.29 15.15
C GLY A 240 -18.74 -6.89 15.60
N PHE A 241 -18.07 -5.82 15.16
CA PHE A 241 -18.41 -4.44 15.56
C PHE A 241 -19.84 -4.06 15.16
N LEU A 242 -20.26 -4.39 13.92
CA LEU A 242 -21.61 -4.09 13.46
C LEU A 242 -22.66 -4.75 14.36
N GLN A 243 -22.42 -6.00 14.77
CA GLN A 243 -23.34 -6.71 15.64
C GLN A 243 -23.40 -6.06 17.03
N GLU A 244 -22.26 -5.69 17.61
CA GLU A 244 -22.21 -4.97 18.91
C GLU A 244 -22.87 -3.59 18.81
N PHE A 245 -22.70 -2.88 17.70
CA PHE A 245 -23.37 -1.60 17.45
C PHE A 245 -24.89 -1.76 17.36
N LEU A 246 -25.38 -2.80 16.67
CA LEU A 246 -26.82 -3.12 16.61
C LEU A 246 -27.35 -3.52 17.99
N ASN A 247 -26.59 -4.30 18.76
CA ASN A 247 -26.93 -4.63 20.14
C ASN A 247 -27.02 -3.37 21.02
N ALA A 248 -26.10 -2.42 20.86
CA ALA A 248 -26.11 -1.14 21.57
C ALA A 248 -27.35 -0.30 21.22
N GLN A 249 -27.70 -0.21 19.93
CA GLN A 249 -28.91 0.47 19.48
C GLN A 249 -30.17 -0.18 20.05
N ARG A 250 -30.23 -1.51 20.06
CA ARG A 250 -31.34 -2.27 20.66
C ARG A 250 -31.45 -2.00 22.16
N ASN A 251 -30.34 -2.06 22.89
CA ASN A 251 -30.31 -1.79 24.32
C ASN A 251 -30.77 -0.35 24.64
N LEU A 252 -30.36 0.61 23.81
CA LEU A 252 -30.80 2.01 23.90
C LEU A 252 -32.30 2.18 23.69
N ALA A 253 -32.87 1.52 22.68
CA ALA A 253 -34.31 1.54 22.43
C ALA A 253 -35.10 0.98 23.62
N ILE A 254 -34.64 -0.14 24.19
CA ILE A 254 -35.27 -0.77 25.37
C ILE A 254 -35.15 0.13 26.60
N SER A 255 -33.95 0.70 26.85
CA SER A 255 -33.73 1.59 27.99
C SER A 255 -34.66 2.82 27.92
N ARG A 256 -34.85 3.39 26.73
CA ARG A 256 -35.80 4.49 26.51
C ARG A 256 -37.26 4.06 26.71
N ALA A 257 -37.66 2.92 26.15
CA ALA A 257 -39.03 2.41 26.28
C ALA A 257 -39.40 2.09 27.75
N GLN A 258 -38.43 1.70 28.56
CA GLN A 258 -38.60 1.39 29.99
C GLN A 258 -38.38 2.61 30.91
N GLY A 259 -38.26 3.82 30.35
CA GLY A 259 -38.08 5.05 31.13
C GLY A 259 -36.73 5.14 31.87
N ARG A 260 -35.72 4.35 31.49
CA ARG A 260 -34.39 4.30 32.11
C ARG A 260 -33.38 5.26 31.49
N GLY A 261 -33.82 6.12 30.57
CA GLY A 261 -32.99 7.15 29.91
C GLY A 261 -32.28 6.67 28.65
N ALA A 262 -31.39 7.50 28.11
CA ALA A 262 -30.66 7.23 26.86
C ALA A 262 -29.37 6.44 27.13
N ARG A 263 -29.52 5.17 27.49
CA ARG A 263 -28.41 4.30 27.90
C ARG A 263 -28.33 3.03 27.03
N PHE A 264 -27.14 2.68 26.55
CA PHE A 264 -26.91 1.57 25.59
C PHE A 264 -26.30 0.32 26.24
N ASP A 265 -25.84 0.43 27.48
CA ASP A 265 -25.35 -0.68 28.28
C ASP A 265 -26.47 -1.67 28.65
N ASN A 266 -26.08 -2.91 28.93
CA ASN A 266 -27.00 -3.93 29.42
C ASN A 266 -27.31 -3.69 30.91
N GLN A 267 -28.54 -3.30 31.20
CA GLN A 267 -29.07 -3.06 32.54
C GLN A 267 -29.87 -4.26 33.07
N GLY A 268 -29.82 -5.40 32.39
CA GLY A 268 -30.60 -6.59 32.74
C GLY A 268 -32.09 -6.46 32.40
N LEU A 269 -32.48 -5.50 31.55
CA LEU A 269 -33.86 -5.37 31.11
C LEU A 269 -34.23 -6.48 30.11
N PRO A 270 -35.48 -6.97 30.10
CA PRO A 270 -35.92 -7.99 29.14
C PRO A 270 -35.60 -7.60 27.69
N GLY A 271 -34.90 -8.48 26.98
CA GLY A 271 -34.53 -8.28 25.58
C GLY A 271 -33.25 -7.45 25.34
N GLN A 272 -32.58 -6.95 26.39
CA GLN A 272 -31.23 -6.41 26.29
C GLN A 272 -30.20 -7.53 26.18
N VAL A 273 -29.09 -7.25 25.50
CA VAL A 273 -28.00 -8.20 25.26
C VAL A 273 -26.73 -7.64 25.90
N PRO A 274 -25.96 -8.43 26.68
CA PRO A 274 -24.65 -8.01 27.17
C PRO A 274 -23.69 -7.80 26.00
N PHE A 275 -22.87 -6.76 26.09
CA PHE A 275 -21.79 -6.57 25.13
C PHE A 275 -20.75 -7.67 25.28
N ARG A 276 -20.26 -8.16 24.16
CA ARG A 276 -19.11 -9.06 24.15
C ARG A 276 -17.86 -8.18 24.21
N ASP A 277 -17.29 -8.03 25.41
CA ASP A 277 -16.11 -7.20 25.71
C ASP A 277 -16.08 -5.86 24.96
N ALA A 278 -16.90 -4.90 25.42
CA ALA A 278 -17.00 -3.53 24.88
C ALA A 278 -15.66 -2.78 24.76
N SER A 279 -14.61 -3.25 25.44
CA SER A 279 -13.26 -2.71 25.32
C SER A 279 -12.54 -3.18 24.06
N SER A 280 -12.82 -4.36 23.50
CA SER A 280 -12.06 -4.90 22.35
C SER A 280 -12.71 -4.64 21.00
N SER A 281 -14.02 -4.40 20.98
CA SER A 281 -14.82 -4.21 19.77
C SER A 281 -15.26 -2.76 19.57
N MET A 282 -15.77 -2.07 20.61
CA MET A 282 -16.41 -0.76 20.42
C MET A 282 -15.48 0.45 20.59
N PHE A 283 -14.52 0.44 21.52
CA PHE A 283 -13.76 1.66 21.83
C PHE A 283 -12.28 1.49 22.19
N HIS A 284 -11.71 0.28 22.21
CA HIS A 284 -10.26 0.13 22.20
C HIS A 284 -9.81 -0.98 21.23
N PRO A 285 -8.76 -0.72 20.41
CA PRO A 285 -7.89 -1.83 20.03
C PRO A 285 -7.36 -2.40 21.36
N ALA A 286 -7.47 -3.71 21.57
CA ALA A 286 -7.07 -4.35 22.82
C ALA A 286 -5.72 -3.81 23.33
N GLY A 287 -5.74 -3.27 24.56
CA GLY A 287 -4.56 -2.76 25.26
C GLY A 287 -4.28 -1.29 25.04
N SER A 288 -3.52 -0.70 25.95
CA SER A 288 -2.94 0.65 25.90
C SER A 288 -2.00 0.92 24.70
N HIS A 289 -2.18 0.24 23.58
CA HIS A 289 -1.41 0.37 22.35
C HIS A 289 -2.31 0.95 21.24
N ARG A 290 -2.22 2.28 21.17
CA ARG A 290 -2.76 3.19 20.15
C ARG A 290 -2.50 2.65 18.74
N ARG A 291 -3.49 2.77 17.83
CA ARG A 291 -3.44 2.56 16.36
C ARG A 291 -2.17 1.82 15.91
N LEU A 292 -2.25 0.50 15.79
CA LEU A 292 -1.16 -0.26 15.20
C LEU A 292 -1.18 -0.02 13.68
N ALA A 293 -0.27 0.85 13.25
CA ALA A 293 0.34 1.05 11.93
C ALA A 293 -0.56 0.90 10.72
N THR A 294 -0.88 1.99 9.98
CA THR A 294 -1.18 1.92 8.53
C THR A 294 -0.01 1.23 7.84
N SER A 295 -0.14 -0.07 7.59
CA SER A 295 0.84 -0.91 6.94
C SER A 295 0.40 -1.16 5.51
N CYS A 296 1.09 -0.50 4.59
CA CYS A 296 0.89 -0.71 3.16
C CYS A 296 2.06 -1.51 2.60
N PHE A 297 1.81 -2.70 2.03
CA PHE A 297 2.84 -3.44 1.31
C PHE A 297 2.35 -3.88 -0.07
N PHE A 298 3.29 -4.09 -1.00
CA PHE A 298 2.98 -4.51 -2.36
C PHE A 298 2.98 -6.03 -2.51
N ASP A 299 1.90 -6.57 -3.07
CA ASP A 299 1.73 -7.99 -3.43
C ASP A 299 1.51 -8.12 -4.95
N PRO A 300 2.05 -9.14 -5.65
CA PRO A 300 1.77 -9.46 -7.06
C PRO A 300 0.31 -9.74 -7.44
#